data_AF-A0A9X3WUH3-F1
#
_entry.id   AF-A0A9X3WUH3-F1
#
_cell.length_a   1.000
_cell.length_b   1.000
_cell.length_c   1.000
_cell.angle_alpha   90.00
_cell.angle_beta   90.00
_cell.angle_gamma   90.00
#
_symmetry.space_group_name_H-M   'P 1'
#
loop_
_entity.id
_entity.type
_entity.pdbx_description
1 polymer ?
#
loop_
_entity_poly.entity_id
_entity_poly.type
_entity_poly.pdbx_seq_one_letter_code
_entity_poly.pdbx_strand_id
1 'polypeptide(L)'
;MRLIIKSQQHSELVYVVVTNHWLYLPVMVLHALWKKLELHHFFSHSILAEALVLNRCIKPLSKINVVDWMRSTVLPGLYDDAIIPDNYSIYRELDHLNFREPELQTHIYNQLANLDHSMEEAMFYDITSTYMEGSKCVISKFGYSRDHRPDREQVVIALLVTPQGSPFYWKVLDGNTQDVTTLPWLINELKERFSLKTCHLVFDRGMVSQDHLNLLEGEEMTYLSAMDKNEMAAHPLFEQVMPKAVTSENYNQLLMSQNFEPIDEKERFFIREEKVGKRRYLFSFEVSRFYEDIESRTNRIKQAFTWIEAENANLSAAKKSRKKETTVRKVHQMLSKRKLKSIMNISVTPIELEIPKKDGQPRIVHSFQINAEVDAEKEMEMQKRDGLTCFITNDTSLSKK
;
A
#
# COMPACT_ATOMS: atom_id res chain seq x y z
N MET A 1 -0.15 36.58 -27.21
CA MET A 1 -0.71 35.80 -28.33
C MET A 1 -0.58 36.61 -29.61
N ARG A 2 0.42 36.31 -30.47
CA ARG A 2 0.44 36.84 -31.85
C ARG A 2 -0.10 35.74 -32.76
N LEU A 3 -1.35 35.91 -33.19
CA LEU A 3 -1.93 35.13 -34.27
C LEU A 3 -1.21 35.55 -35.56
N ILE A 4 -0.48 34.65 -36.21
CA ILE A 4 0.05 34.93 -37.55
C ILE A 4 -1.09 34.65 -38.54
N ILE A 5 -1.78 35.71 -38.94
CA ILE A 5 -2.89 35.66 -39.91
C ILE A 5 -2.31 35.93 -41.30
N LYS A 6 -2.34 34.94 -42.19
CA LYS A 6 -2.17 35.18 -43.63
C LYS A 6 -3.53 35.53 -44.22
N SER A 7 -3.71 36.79 -44.58
CA SER A 7 -4.87 37.26 -45.34
C SER A 7 -4.65 36.94 -46.83
N GLN A 8 -5.57 36.20 -47.44
CA GLN A 8 -5.74 36.23 -48.90
C GLN A 8 -6.89 37.19 -49.21
N GLN A 9 -6.60 38.27 -49.92
CA GLN A 9 -7.61 39.22 -50.37
C GLN A 9 -8.38 38.63 -51.55
N HIS A 10 -9.66 38.33 -51.35
CA HIS A 10 -10.66 38.36 -52.40
C HIS A 10 -11.73 39.37 -52.00
N SER A 11 -12.18 40.14 -53.00
CA SER A 11 -13.08 41.28 -52.90
C SER A 11 -14.27 41.04 -51.96
N GLU A 12 -14.41 41.97 -51.01
CA GLU A 12 -15.55 42.26 -50.12
C GLU A 12 -15.84 41.36 -48.90
N LEU A 13 -15.16 40.22 -48.72
CA LEU A 13 -15.20 39.46 -47.45
C LEU A 13 -13.81 38.93 -47.08
N VAL A 14 -13.23 39.44 -45.99
CA VAL A 14 -11.97 38.92 -45.44
C VAL A 14 -12.27 37.61 -44.72
N TYR A 15 -12.16 36.49 -45.43
CA TYR A 15 -12.19 35.17 -44.81
C TYR A 15 -10.86 34.94 -44.07
N VAL A 16 -10.92 34.97 -42.73
CA VAL A 16 -9.80 34.55 -41.89
C VAL A 16 -9.78 33.03 -41.86
N VAL A 17 -8.87 32.42 -42.63
CA VAL A 17 -8.61 30.98 -42.56
C VAL A 17 -7.48 30.73 -41.56
N VAL A 18 -7.80 30.06 -40.45
CA VAL A 18 -6.79 29.58 -39.51
C VAL A 18 -6.07 28.40 -40.15
N THR A 19 -4.88 28.65 -40.68
CA THR A 19 -4.06 27.62 -41.35
C THR A 19 -3.33 26.73 -40.36
N ASN A 20 -2.98 27.26 -39.18
CA ASN A 20 -2.31 26.53 -38.11
C ASN A 20 -2.87 26.95 -36.76
N HIS A 21 -2.97 26.00 -35.84
CA HIS A 21 -3.29 26.23 -34.44
C HIS A 21 -2.44 25.30 -33.58
N TRP A 22 -2.08 25.76 -32.39
CA TRP A 22 -1.28 24.99 -31.45
C TRP A 22 -1.89 25.08 -30.07
N LEU A 23 -1.80 23.98 -29.32
CA LEU A 23 -2.17 23.98 -27.92
C LEU A 23 -1.17 24.85 -27.12
N TYR A 24 -1.68 25.92 -26.50
CA TYR A 24 -0.86 26.95 -25.85
C TYR A 24 -1.00 26.97 -24.33
N LEU A 25 -2.17 27.36 -23.80
CA LEU A 25 -2.29 27.74 -22.39
C LEU A 25 -1.89 26.61 -21.42
N PRO A 26 -2.37 25.35 -21.55
CA PRO A 26 -1.94 24.27 -20.67
C PRO A 26 -0.44 24.00 -20.73
N VAL A 27 0.16 24.12 -21.92
CA VAL A 27 1.59 23.91 -22.15
C VAL A 27 2.41 25.00 -21.46
N MET A 28 2.00 26.26 -21.57
CA MET A 28 2.69 27.38 -20.91
C MET A 28 2.64 27.31 -19.39
N VAL A 29 1.50 26.90 -18.82
CA VAL A 29 1.36 26.74 -17.36
C VAL A 29 2.32 25.66 -16.86
N LEU A 30 2.35 24.51 -17.52
CA LEU A 30 3.24 23.42 -17.13
C LEU A 30 4.71 23.73 -17.40
N HIS A 31 5.03 24.43 -18.50
CA HIS A 31 6.38 24.92 -18.78
C HIS A 31 6.86 25.92 -17.72
N ALA A 32 5.97 26.78 -17.22
CA ALA A 32 6.30 27.69 -16.12
C ALA A 32 6.63 26.91 -14.83
N LEU A 33 5.90 25.82 -14.53
CA LEU A 33 6.22 24.95 -13.40
C LEU A 33 7.54 24.18 -13.61
N TRP A 34 7.78 23.68 -14.83
CA TRP A 34 9.04 23.07 -15.23
C TRP A 34 10.23 24.01 -15.02
N LYS A 35 10.06 25.30 -15.34
CA LYS A 35 11.05 26.35 -15.06
C LYS A 35 11.18 26.65 -13.57
N LYS A 36 10.07 26.71 -12.84
CA LYS A 36 10.07 26.95 -11.39
C LYS A 36 10.82 25.86 -10.61
N LEU A 37 10.77 24.62 -11.08
CA LEU A 37 11.54 23.48 -10.53
C LEU A 37 12.95 23.36 -11.14
N GLU A 38 13.38 24.35 -11.91
CA GLU A 38 14.70 24.39 -12.57
C GLU A 38 15.00 23.15 -13.45
N LEU A 39 13.97 22.42 -13.89
CA LEU A 39 14.14 21.19 -14.69
C LEU A 39 14.69 21.49 -16.07
N HIS A 40 14.45 22.68 -16.60
CA HIS A 40 15.05 23.16 -17.85
C HIS A 40 16.58 23.30 -17.77
N HIS A 41 17.17 23.53 -16.58
CA HIS A 41 18.62 23.51 -16.41
C HIS A 41 19.13 22.06 -16.33
N PHE A 42 18.44 21.22 -15.57
CA PHE A 42 18.78 19.79 -15.45
C PHE A 42 18.69 19.06 -16.80
N PHE A 43 17.67 19.37 -17.61
CA PHE A 43 17.39 18.84 -18.95
C PHE A 43 17.67 19.87 -20.05
N SER A 44 18.79 20.59 -19.93
CA SER A 44 19.18 21.68 -20.85
C SER A 44 19.17 21.33 -22.35
N HIS A 45 19.27 20.05 -22.71
CA HIS A 45 19.33 19.58 -24.09
C HIS A 45 18.20 18.61 -24.46
N SER A 46 17.19 18.44 -23.59
CA SER A 46 16.12 17.45 -23.79
C SER A 46 14.73 18.08 -23.74
N ILE A 47 14.24 18.47 -24.92
CA ILE A 47 12.83 18.81 -25.10
C ILE A 47 11.91 17.60 -24.86
N LEU A 48 12.42 16.38 -25.06
CA LEU A 48 11.64 15.14 -24.91
C LEU A 48 11.28 14.85 -23.46
N ALA A 49 12.16 15.16 -22.50
CA ALA A 49 11.86 15.01 -21.07
C ALA A 49 10.68 15.89 -20.67
N GLU A 50 10.69 17.18 -21.07
CA GLU A 50 9.56 18.08 -20.82
C GLU A 50 8.30 17.61 -21.55
N ALA A 51 8.42 17.21 -22.83
CA ALA A 51 7.29 16.73 -23.61
C ALA A 51 6.62 15.49 -22.98
N LEU A 52 7.40 14.57 -22.40
CA LEU A 52 6.88 13.39 -21.69
C LEU A 52 6.02 13.78 -20.49
N VAL A 53 6.49 14.73 -19.68
CA VAL A 53 5.78 15.21 -18.49
C VAL A 53 4.52 15.97 -18.90
N LEU A 54 4.64 16.95 -19.79
CA LEU A 54 3.50 17.75 -20.24
C LEU A 54 2.45 16.88 -20.96
N ASN A 55 2.87 15.91 -21.78
CA ASN A 55 1.94 14.97 -22.42
C ASN A 55 1.15 14.19 -21.39
N ARG A 56 1.81 13.68 -20.33
CA ARG A 56 1.16 12.92 -19.27
C ARG A 56 0.09 13.74 -18.53
N CYS A 57 0.34 15.03 -18.32
CA CYS A 57 -0.61 15.93 -17.65
C CYS A 57 -1.77 16.39 -18.55
N ILE A 58 -1.54 16.55 -19.85
CA ILE A 58 -2.50 17.18 -20.77
C ILE A 58 -3.31 16.15 -21.55
N LYS A 59 -2.62 15.22 -22.23
CA LYS A 59 -3.22 14.25 -23.14
C LYS A 59 -2.36 12.99 -23.15
N PRO A 60 -2.50 12.11 -22.14
CA PRO A 60 -1.64 10.95 -22.01
C PRO A 60 -1.81 10.03 -23.22
N LEU A 61 -0.71 9.84 -23.96
CA LEU A 61 -0.64 8.96 -25.13
C LEU A 61 0.42 7.87 -24.91
N SER A 62 0.49 6.93 -25.86
CA SER A 62 1.64 6.02 -25.94
C SER A 62 2.93 6.82 -26.14
N LYS A 63 4.06 6.29 -25.64
CA LYS A 63 5.35 6.98 -25.68
C LYS A 63 5.76 7.40 -27.10
N ILE A 64 5.54 6.52 -28.07
CA ILE A 64 5.87 6.78 -29.49
C ILE A 64 5.05 7.94 -30.10
N ASN A 65 3.88 8.25 -29.55
CA ASN A 65 3.00 9.33 -30.05
C ASN A 65 3.25 10.68 -29.36
N VAL A 66 4.18 10.75 -28.40
CA VAL A 66 4.48 12.00 -27.66
C VAL A 66 5.08 13.05 -28.58
N VAL A 67 5.95 12.66 -29.51
CA VAL A 67 6.59 13.58 -30.46
C VAL A 67 5.55 14.19 -31.41
N ASP A 68 4.64 13.38 -31.97
CA ASP A 68 3.56 13.88 -32.83
C ASP A 68 2.62 14.82 -32.05
N TRP A 69 2.27 14.46 -30.81
CA TRP A 69 1.51 15.35 -29.95
C TRP A 69 2.25 16.67 -29.70
N MET A 70 3.54 16.62 -29.37
CA MET A 70 4.36 17.81 -29.12
C MET A 70 4.38 18.77 -30.31
N ARG A 71 4.43 18.26 -31.56
CA ARG A 71 4.36 19.08 -32.79
C ARG A 71 3.06 19.88 -32.93
N SER A 72 1.98 19.40 -32.31
CA SER A 72 0.69 20.10 -32.25
C SER A 72 0.57 21.12 -31.11
N THR A 73 1.64 21.30 -30.33
CA THR A 73 1.71 22.25 -29.21
C THR A 73 2.69 23.39 -29.50
N VAL A 74 2.69 24.41 -28.64
CA VAL A 74 3.70 25.47 -28.69
C VAL A 74 5.06 25.10 -28.11
N LEU A 75 5.21 23.93 -27.50
CA LEU A 75 6.43 23.51 -26.80
C LEU A 75 7.70 23.60 -27.68
N PRO A 76 7.71 23.15 -28.96
CA PRO A 76 8.88 23.31 -29.83
C PRO A 76 9.32 24.76 -30.01
N GLY A 77 8.38 25.70 -30.01
CA GLY A 77 8.67 27.13 -30.13
C GLY A 77 9.19 27.79 -28.85
N LEU A 78 9.29 27.05 -27.74
CA LEU A 78 9.86 27.53 -26.47
C LEU A 78 11.35 27.22 -26.33
N TYR A 79 11.91 26.43 -27.26
CA TYR A 79 13.30 26.05 -27.31
C TYR A 79 13.93 26.64 -28.56
N ASP A 80 14.97 27.45 -28.38
CA ASP A 80 15.72 28.02 -29.49
C ASP A 80 16.42 26.90 -30.28
N ASP A 81 16.34 26.94 -31.62
CA ASP A 81 16.97 25.98 -32.53
C ASP A 81 16.67 24.49 -32.28
N ALA A 82 15.52 24.18 -31.68
CA ALA A 82 15.15 22.80 -31.35
C ALA A 82 15.00 21.92 -32.60
N ILE A 83 15.96 21.01 -32.80
CA ILE A 83 15.81 19.90 -33.73
C ILE A 83 14.78 18.95 -33.15
N ILE A 84 13.58 18.91 -33.75
CA ILE A 84 12.52 18.02 -33.30
C ILE A 84 12.92 16.57 -33.60
N PRO A 85 13.09 15.71 -32.57
CA PRO A 85 13.52 14.33 -32.78
C PRO A 85 12.46 13.49 -33.52
N ASP A 86 12.87 12.30 -33.95
CA ASP A 86 11.95 11.29 -34.47
C ASP A 86 11.17 10.58 -33.33
N ASN A 87 10.07 9.91 -33.67
CA ASN A 87 9.19 9.27 -32.69
C ASN A 87 9.86 8.17 -31.85
N TYR A 88 10.93 7.53 -32.34
CA TYR A 88 11.67 6.50 -31.61
C TYR A 88 12.75 7.06 -30.69
N SER A 89 13.17 8.32 -30.89
CA SER A 89 14.12 9.01 -29.99
C SER A 89 13.65 9.02 -28.53
N ILE A 90 12.33 8.94 -28.30
CA ILE A 90 11.74 8.86 -26.97
C ILE A 90 12.27 7.68 -26.15
N TYR A 91 12.56 6.53 -26.77
CA TYR A 91 13.04 5.36 -26.04
C TYR A 91 14.50 5.51 -25.59
N ARG A 92 15.34 6.14 -26.43
CA ARG A 92 16.71 6.50 -26.03
C ARG A 92 16.69 7.53 -24.90
N GLU A 93 15.75 8.47 -24.94
CA GLU A 93 15.57 9.43 -23.85
C GLU A 93 15.24 8.73 -22.53
N LEU A 94 14.38 7.69 -22.54
CA LEU A 94 14.08 6.93 -21.33
C LEU A 94 15.34 6.26 -20.72
N ASP A 95 16.25 5.75 -21.55
CA ASP A 95 17.53 5.20 -21.07
C ASP A 95 18.40 6.28 -20.43
N HIS A 96 18.45 7.48 -21.02
CA HIS A 96 19.16 8.63 -20.45
C HIS A 96 18.54 9.10 -19.13
N LEU A 97 17.21 9.13 -19.03
CA LEU A 97 16.50 9.44 -17.79
C LEU A 97 16.83 8.41 -16.70
N ASN A 98 16.84 7.13 -17.04
CA ASN A 98 17.17 6.06 -16.12
C ASN A 98 18.62 6.14 -15.62
N PHE A 99 19.57 6.49 -16.51
CA PHE A 99 20.97 6.66 -16.12
C PHE A 99 21.17 7.83 -15.14
N ARG A 100 20.37 8.89 -15.26
CA ARG A 100 20.43 10.09 -14.42
C ARG A 100 19.45 10.08 -13.24
N GLU A 101 18.88 8.92 -12.91
CA GLU A 101 17.86 8.79 -11.86
C GLU A 101 18.35 9.35 -10.51
N PRO A 102 19.54 8.97 -9.98
CA PRO A 102 20.06 9.51 -8.72
C PRO A 102 20.18 11.03 -8.71
N GLU A 103 20.71 11.62 -9.78
CA GLU A 103 20.91 13.06 -9.91
C GLU A 103 19.56 13.78 -10.04
N LEU A 104 18.60 13.19 -10.74
CA LEU A 104 17.25 13.76 -10.89
C LEU A 104 16.52 13.77 -9.55
N GLN A 105 16.59 12.67 -8.78
CA GLN A 105 16.01 12.60 -7.44
C GLN A 105 16.61 13.66 -6.52
N THR A 106 17.93 13.82 -6.54
CA THR A 106 18.65 14.84 -5.77
C THR A 106 18.26 16.25 -6.20
N HIS A 107 18.14 16.51 -7.51
CA HIS A 107 17.68 17.79 -8.03
C HIS A 107 16.26 18.11 -7.55
N ILE A 108 15.32 17.16 -7.71
CA ILE A 108 13.93 17.34 -7.27
C ILE A 108 13.87 17.60 -5.77
N TYR A 109 14.62 16.83 -4.97
CA TYR A 109 14.70 17.02 -3.53
C TYR A 109 15.13 18.44 -3.16
N ASN A 110 16.24 18.94 -3.73
CA ASN A 110 16.75 20.28 -3.45
C ASN A 110 15.74 21.38 -3.85
N GLN A 111 15.06 21.22 -4.98
CA GLN A 111 14.06 22.18 -5.44
C GLN A 111 12.84 22.19 -4.52
N LEU A 112 12.40 21.03 -4.04
CA LEU A 112 11.31 20.94 -3.08
C LEU A 112 11.70 21.55 -1.72
N ALA A 113 12.90 21.28 -1.23
CA ALA A 113 13.41 21.84 0.03
C ALA A 113 13.54 23.37 -0.01
N ASN A 114 13.85 23.93 -1.17
CA ASN A 114 13.87 25.39 -1.39
C ASN A 114 12.47 26.01 -1.43
N LEU A 115 11.45 25.24 -1.81
CA LEU A 115 10.06 25.70 -1.86
C LEU A 115 9.35 25.56 -0.52
N ASP A 116 9.73 24.56 0.27
CA ASP A 116 9.12 24.26 1.56
C ASP A 116 10.16 23.72 2.56
N HIS A 117 10.49 24.53 3.56
CA HIS A 117 11.44 24.17 4.59
C HIS A 117 10.91 23.14 5.61
N SER A 118 9.60 22.84 5.61
CA SER A 118 9.03 21.77 6.45
C SER A 118 9.32 20.36 5.91
N MET A 119 9.97 20.25 4.74
CA MET A 119 10.30 18.99 4.08
C MET A 119 11.20 18.09 4.94
N GLU A 120 12.02 18.65 5.83
CA GLU A 120 12.96 17.88 6.66
C GLU A 120 12.30 17.29 7.94
N GLU A 121 11.06 17.68 8.24
CA GLU A 121 10.37 17.27 9.47
C GLU A 121 9.97 15.79 9.45
N ALA A 122 9.44 15.30 8.32
CA ALA A 122 9.04 13.91 8.17
C ALA A 122 9.07 13.45 6.71
N MET A 123 9.27 12.16 6.49
CA MET A 123 9.21 11.53 5.17
C MET A 123 8.35 10.28 5.22
N PHE A 124 7.45 10.14 4.25
CA PHE A 124 6.61 8.97 4.14
C PHE A 124 7.22 7.99 3.14
N TYR A 125 7.50 6.79 3.61
CA TYR A 125 8.04 5.70 2.82
C TYR A 125 6.99 4.61 2.60
N ASP A 126 6.71 4.32 1.34
CA ASP A 126 5.81 3.24 0.96
C ASP A 126 6.41 2.38 -0.15
N ILE A 127 6.00 1.12 -0.16
CA ILE A 127 6.38 0.16 -1.19
C ILE A 127 5.10 -0.38 -1.82
N THR A 128 5.04 -0.26 -3.13
CA THR A 128 4.00 -0.85 -3.95
C THR A 128 4.58 -1.87 -4.94
N SER A 129 3.71 -2.54 -5.68
CA SER A 129 4.08 -3.52 -6.69
C SER A 129 3.02 -3.51 -7.78
N THR A 130 3.45 -3.70 -9.02
CA THR A 130 2.54 -3.94 -10.14
C THR A 130 3.01 -5.15 -10.93
N TYR A 131 2.18 -5.63 -11.87
CA TYR A 131 2.44 -6.86 -12.61
C TYR A 131 2.79 -6.59 -14.07
N MET A 132 3.52 -7.53 -14.66
CA MET A 132 3.88 -7.53 -16.08
C MET A 132 3.05 -8.56 -16.84
N GLU A 133 2.51 -8.16 -17.99
CA GLU A 133 1.86 -9.08 -18.94
C GLU A 133 2.87 -9.69 -19.94
N GLY A 134 4.00 -9.01 -20.18
CA GLY A 134 5.11 -9.50 -21.01
C GLY A 134 6.18 -10.25 -20.21
N SER A 135 7.05 -10.99 -20.90
CA SER A 135 8.06 -11.88 -20.29
C SER A 135 9.52 -11.45 -20.50
N LYS A 136 9.74 -10.23 -21.02
CA LYS A 136 11.09 -9.72 -21.37
C LYS A 136 11.68 -8.77 -20.34
N CYS A 137 10.95 -8.45 -19.28
CA CYS A 137 11.45 -7.55 -18.24
C CYS A 137 12.44 -8.31 -17.35
N VAL A 138 13.66 -7.81 -17.21
CA VAL A 138 14.74 -8.53 -16.51
C VAL A 138 14.56 -8.57 -14.99
N ILE A 139 13.87 -7.55 -14.45
CA ILE A 139 13.55 -7.38 -13.02
C ILE A 139 12.17 -7.95 -12.65
N SER A 140 11.37 -8.40 -13.62
CA SER A 140 10.08 -9.01 -13.28
C SER A 140 10.27 -10.41 -12.71
N LYS A 141 9.65 -10.68 -11.55
CA LYS A 141 9.75 -11.96 -10.82
C LYS A 141 8.41 -12.29 -10.16
N PHE A 142 8.09 -13.57 -9.99
CA PHE A 142 6.95 -13.97 -9.16
C PHE A 142 7.18 -13.57 -7.71
N GLY A 143 6.24 -12.83 -7.13
CA GLY A 143 6.31 -12.30 -5.78
C GLY A 143 4.93 -11.91 -5.25
N TYR A 144 4.90 -11.16 -4.15
CA TYR A 144 3.66 -10.69 -3.56
C TYR A 144 2.97 -9.69 -4.49
N SER A 145 1.70 -9.91 -4.79
CA SER A 145 0.94 -9.06 -5.72
C SER A 145 -0.06 -8.20 -4.95
N ARG A 146 0.17 -6.89 -4.92
CA ARG A 146 -0.77 -5.89 -4.39
C ARG A 146 -2.01 -5.72 -5.28
N ASP A 147 -1.89 -6.03 -6.57
CA ASP A 147 -2.97 -6.00 -7.57
C ASP A 147 -3.78 -7.32 -7.64
N HIS A 148 -3.59 -8.26 -6.70
CA HIS A 148 -4.28 -9.56 -6.68
C HIS A 148 -4.05 -10.42 -7.93
N ARG A 149 -2.86 -10.33 -8.54
CA ARG A 149 -2.41 -11.10 -9.71
C ARG A 149 -1.17 -11.96 -9.39
N PRO A 150 -1.25 -12.90 -8.43
CA PRO A 150 -0.13 -13.78 -8.10
C PRO A 150 0.22 -14.75 -9.24
N ASP A 151 -0.64 -14.86 -10.26
CA ASP A 151 -0.41 -15.61 -11.49
C ASP A 151 0.59 -14.95 -12.44
N ARG A 152 1.06 -13.72 -12.13
CA ARG A 152 1.95 -12.93 -12.99
C ARG A 152 3.23 -12.55 -12.29
N GLU A 153 4.25 -12.25 -13.09
CA GLU A 153 5.48 -11.64 -12.57
C GLU A 153 5.19 -10.20 -12.14
N GLN A 154 5.77 -9.82 -11.00
CA GLN A 154 5.64 -8.51 -10.40
C GLN A 154 6.91 -7.67 -10.65
N VAL A 155 6.80 -6.37 -10.45
CA VAL A 155 7.90 -5.45 -10.17
C VAL A 155 7.53 -4.65 -8.93
N VAL A 156 8.52 -4.37 -8.08
CA VAL A 156 8.31 -3.63 -6.83
C VAL A 156 8.76 -2.18 -7.04
N ILE A 157 8.05 -1.23 -6.45
CA ILE A 157 8.33 0.19 -6.54
C ILE A 157 8.38 0.75 -5.12
N ALA A 158 9.55 1.23 -4.71
CA ALA A 158 9.74 1.97 -3.48
C ALA A 158 9.58 3.48 -3.77
N LEU A 159 8.88 4.21 -2.90
CA LEU A 159 8.63 5.64 -3.06
C LEU A 159 8.80 6.36 -1.72
N LEU A 160 9.49 7.50 -1.75
CA LEU A 160 9.55 8.47 -0.66
C LEU A 160 8.85 9.76 -1.09
N VAL A 161 7.98 10.26 -0.24
CA VAL A 161 7.26 11.52 -0.43
C VAL A 161 7.43 12.44 0.76
N THR A 162 7.40 13.75 0.49
CA THR A 162 7.41 14.81 1.50
C THR A 162 6.10 14.84 2.31
N PRO A 163 6.02 15.62 3.40
CA PRO A 163 4.78 15.80 4.14
C PRO A 163 3.59 16.29 3.29
N GLN A 164 3.86 17.06 2.24
CA GLN A 164 2.90 17.60 1.29
C GLN A 164 2.52 16.58 0.19
N GLY A 165 3.08 15.37 0.22
CA GLY A 165 2.83 14.31 -0.75
C GLY A 165 3.61 14.45 -2.06
N SER A 166 4.70 15.24 -2.08
CA SER A 166 5.54 15.38 -3.28
C SER A 166 6.59 14.26 -3.34
N PRO A 167 6.65 13.44 -4.40
CA PRO A 167 7.68 12.41 -4.52
C PRO A 167 9.02 13.02 -4.92
N PHE A 168 10.09 12.59 -4.27
CA PHE A 168 11.46 12.99 -4.61
C PHE A 168 12.42 11.81 -4.80
N TYR A 169 12.11 10.65 -4.22
CA TYR A 169 12.90 9.44 -4.37
C TYR A 169 12.01 8.28 -4.77
N TRP A 170 12.48 7.48 -5.73
CA TRP A 170 11.84 6.25 -6.15
C TRP A 170 12.89 5.18 -6.45
N LYS A 171 12.48 3.91 -6.45
CA LYS A 171 13.34 2.83 -6.92
C LYS A 171 12.48 1.69 -7.45
N VAL A 172 12.79 1.22 -8.66
CA VAL A 172 12.16 0.01 -9.22
C VAL A 172 13.03 -1.19 -8.87
N LEU A 173 12.42 -2.20 -8.27
CA LEU A 173 13.07 -3.34 -7.64
C LEU A 173 12.52 -4.65 -8.24
N ASP A 174 13.26 -5.74 -8.02
CA ASP A 174 12.84 -7.06 -8.45
C ASP A 174 11.48 -7.44 -7.83
N GLY A 175 10.63 -8.11 -8.61
CA GLY A 175 9.26 -8.46 -8.22
C GLY A 175 9.09 -9.27 -6.93
N ASN A 176 10.15 -9.94 -6.48
CA ASN A 176 10.19 -10.75 -5.27
C ASN A 176 10.95 -10.07 -4.12
N THR A 177 11.29 -8.79 -4.25
CA THR A 177 11.91 -8.01 -3.16
C THR A 177 10.96 -7.95 -1.98
N GLN A 178 11.46 -8.29 -0.79
CA GLN A 178 10.68 -8.20 0.44
C GLN A 178 10.78 -6.78 1.00
N ASP A 179 9.64 -6.21 1.41
CA ASP A 179 9.56 -4.85 1.96
C ASP A 179 10.53 -4.65 3.13
N VAL A 180 10.70 -5.66 3.99
CA VAL A 180 11.65 -5.62 5.12
C VAL A 180 13.09 -5.41 4.65
N THR A 181 13.49 -5.88 3.47
CA THR A 181 14.89 -5.73 3.04
C THR A 181 15.27 -4.30 2.67
N THR A 182 14.30 -3.38 2.60
CA THR A 182 14.46 -2.07 1.96
C THR A 182 14.96 -0.95 2.83
N LEU A 183 14.68 -1.04 4.11
CA LEU A 183 15.00 0.03 5.05
C LEU A 183 16.51 0.28 5.17
N PRO A 184 17.39 -0.74 5.24
CA PRO A 184 18.81 -0.50 5.41
C PRO A 184 19.46 0.32 4.29
N TRP A 185 19.15 0.04 3.02
CA TRP A 185 19.69 0.84 1.93
C TRP A 185 19.06 2.23 1.89
N LEU A 186 17.77 2.34 2.22
CA LEU A 186 17.07 3.63 2.21
C LEU A 186 17.73 4.59 3.19
N ILE A 187 18.01 4.13 4.40
CA ILE A 187 18.70 4.91 5.44
C ILE A 187 20.05 5.42 4.93
N ASN A 188 20.82 4.57 4.25
CA ASN A 188 22.09 4.97 3.66
C ASN A 188 21.92 6.07 2.59
N GLU A 189 20.94 5.92 1.69
CA GLU A 189 20.65 6.94 0.65
C GLU A 189 20.20 8.27 1.29
N LEU A 190 19.34 8.23 2.31
CA LEU A 190 18.88 9.42 3.04
C LEU A 190 20.05 10.17 3.67
N LYS A 191 20.99 9.46 4.31
CA LYS A 191 22.13 10.07 4.99
C LYS A 191 23.20 10.57 4.01
N GLU A 192 23.63 9.71 3.09
CA GLU A 192 24.78 10.00 2.24
C GLU A 192 24.42 10.90 1.05
N ARG A 193 23.28 10.67 0.39
CA ARG A 193 22.90 11.39 -0.82
C ARG A 193 22.06 12.63 -0.54
N PHE A 194 21.13 12.54 0.41
CA PHE A 194 20.23 13.65 0.76
C PHE A 194 20.67 14.43 2.00
N SER A 195 21.76 14.03 2.68
CA SER A 195 22.27 14.70 3.89
C SER A 195 21.26 14.82 5.03
N LEU A 196 20.25 13.94 5.06
CA LEU A 196 19.18 13.93 6.06
C LEU A 196 19.64 13.17 7.31
N LYS A 197 20.20 13.90 8.27
CA LYS A 197 20.77 13.33 9.51
C LYS A 197 19.74 13.13 10.63
N THR A 198 18.64 13.89 10.63
CA THR A 198 17.63 13.90 11.71
C THR A 198 16.21 13.87 11.16
N CYS A 199 15.94 13.00 10.19
CA CYS A 199 14.64 12.90 9.54
C CYS A 199 13.72 11.91 10.27
N HIS A 200 12.44 12.27 10.42
CA HIS A 200 11.40 11.39 10.94
C HIS A 200 10.82 10.51 9.83
N LEU A 201 11.13 9.21 9.84
CA LEU A 201 10.68 8.27 8.82
C LEU A 201 9.35 7.60 9.23
N VAL A 202 8.32 7.79 8.41
CA VAL A 202 7.03 7.12 8.57
C VAL A 202 6.91 6.00 7.55
N PHE A 203 6.64 4.76 7.98
CA PHE A 203 6.58 3.60 7.10
C PHE A 203 5.59 2.54 7.59
N ASP A 204 5.19 1.63 6.69
CA ASP A 204 4.19 0.60 6.98
C ASP A 204 4.68 -0.45 8.01
N ARG A 205 3.73 -1.01 8.77
CA ARG A 205 3.97 -2.08 9.74
C ARG A 205 4.70 -3.29 9.16
N GLY A 206 4.51 -3.59 7.88
CA GLY A 206 5.16 -4.71 7.21
C GLY A 206 6.68 -4.60 7.12
N MET A 207 7.24 -3.41 7.34
CA MET A 207 8.68 -3.15 7.35
C MET A 207 9.25 -3.08 8.77
N VAL A 208 8.43 -3.19 9.81
CA VAL A 208 8.89 -3.15 11.20
C VAL A 208 9.60 -4.46 11.55
N SER A 209 10.82 -4.33 12.07
CA SER A 209 11.56 -5.42 12.69
C SER A 209 12.45 -4.86 13.80
N GLN A 210 12.78 -5.67 14.81
CA GLN A 210 13.64 -5.21 15.90
C GLN A 210 15.00 -4.70 15.38
N ASP A 211 15.57 -5.37 14.38
CA ASP A 211 16.85 -5.01 13.79
C ASP A 211 16.79 -3.67 13.05
N HIS A 212 15.69 -3.38 12.36
CA HIS A 212 15.49 -2.10 11.70
C HIS A 212 15.31 -0.94 12.66
N LEU A 213 14.53 -1.14 13.72
CA LEU A 213 14.34 -0.11 14.74
C LEU A 213 15.68 0.19 15.42
N ASN A 214 16.46 -0.85 15.74
CA ASN A 214 17.83 -0.69 16.25
C ASN A 214 18.74 0.05 15.26
N LEU A 215 18.64 -0.23 13.95
CA LEU A 215 19.40 0.44 12.91
C LEU A 215 19.06 1.93 12.84
N LEU A 216 17.77 2.28 12.74
CA LEU A 216 17.31 3.67 12.74
C LEU A 216 17.80 4.43 13.98
N GLU A 217 17.67 3.81 15.16
CA GLU A 217 18.14 4.39 16.42
C GLU A 217 19.67 4.55 16.49
N GLY A 218 20.43 3.62 15.93
CA GLY A 218 21.88 3.67 15.85
C GLY A 218 22.37 4.78 14.90
N GLU A 219 21.59 5.07 13.86
CA GLU A 219 21.86 6.12 12.88
C GLU A 219 21.30 7.49 13.29
N GLU A 220 20.77 7.62 14.52
CA GLU A 220 20.16 8.82 15.12
C GLU A 220 18.91 9.34 14.39
N MET A 221 18.23 8.48 13.62
CA MET A 221 16.99 8.82 12.93
C MET A 221 15.77 8.60 13.83
N THR A 222 14.73 9.42 13.65
CA THR A 222 13.42 9.19 14.29
C THR A 222 12.48 8.46 13.35
N TYR A 223 11.48 7.77 13.89
CA TYR A 223 10.52 7.03 13.08
C TYR A 223 9.14 6.94 13.70
N LEU A 224 8.13 6.65 12.88
CA LEU A 224 6.80 6.25 13.30
C LEU A 224 6.29 5.11 12.41
N SER A 225 5.87 4.02 13.02
CA SER A 225 5.20 2.93 12.31
C SER A 225 4.16 2.25 13.19
N ALA A 226 3.26 1.48 12.60
CA ALA A 226 2.35 0.61 13.35
C ALA A 226 3.01 -0.76 13.59
N MET A 227 2.65 -1.43 14.68
CA MET A 227 3.07 -2.81 14.93
C MET A 227 2.13 -3.80 14.22
N ASP A 228 2.64 -4.98 13.87
CA ASP A 228 1.77 -6.10 13.51
C ASP A 228 0.85 -6.47 14.69
N LYS A 229 -0.38 -6.89 14.41
CA LYS A 229 -1.35 -7.24 15.47
C LYS A 229 -0.86 -8.41 16.33
N ASN A 230 -0.08 -9.35 15.78
CA ASN A 230 0.44 -10.47 16.55
C ASN A 230 1.67 -10.06 17.36
N GLU A 231 2.55 -9.24 16.79
CA GLU A 231 3.70 -8.68 17.52
C GLU A 231 3.23 -7.81 18.69
N MET A 232 2.25 -6.94 18.47
CA MET A 232 1.62 -6.15 19.51
C MET A 232 1.10 -7.05 20.63
N ALA A 233 0.36 -8.11 20.30
CA ALA A 233 -0.23 -8.98 21.31
C ALA A 233 0.77 -9.91 22.01
N ALA A 234 1.91 -10.19 21.39
CA ALA A 234 3.00 -10.94 22.00
C ALA A 234 3.93 -10.06 22.85
N HIS A 235 3.83 -8.73 22.70
CA HIS A 235 4.68 -7.80 23.43
C HIS A 235 4.34 -7.78 24.93
N PRO A 236 5.32 -7.74 25.85
CA PRO A 236 5.07 -7.76 27.29
C PRO A 236 4.15 -6.64 27.81
N LEU A 237 4.13 -5.49 27.13
CA LEU A 237 3.23 -4.38 27.49
C LEU A 237 1.75 -4.69 27.23
N PHE A 238 1.41 -5.64 26.37
CA PHE A 238 0.03 -5.84 25.93
C PHE A 238 -0.90 -6.18 27.09
N GLU A 239 -0.53 -7.14 27.94
CA GLU A 239 -1.34 -7.50 29.11
C GLU A 239 -1.39 -6.40 30.17
N GLN A 240 -0.37 -5.54 30.25
CA GLN A 240 -0.39 -4.35 31.11
C GLN A 240 -1.33 -3.26 30.59
N VAL A 241 -1.39 -3.10 29.26
CA VAL A 241 -2.18 -2.06 28.60
C VAL A 241 -3.64 -2.47 28.49
N MET A 242 -3.89 -3.71 28.09
CA MET A 242 -5.22 -4.24 27.82
C MET A 242 -5.47 -5.56 28.59
N PRO A 243 -5.46 -5.53 29.93
CA PRO A 243 -5.65 -6.73 30.75
C PRO A 243 -7.04 -7.36 30.57
N LYS A 244 -8.04 -6.56 30.18
CA LYS A 244 -9.41 -7.01 29.95
C LYS A 244 -9.93 -6.51 28.60
N ALA A 245 -10.72 -7.36 27.94
CA ALA A 245 -11.45 -6.96 26.75
C ALA A 245 -12.60 -6.01 27.11
N VAL A 246 -12.88 -5.07 26.21
CA VAL A 246 -14.01 -4.14 26.31
C VAL A 246 -15.23 -4.70 25.58
N THR A 247 -16.43 -4.28 25.99
CA THR A 247 -17.70 -4.59 25.31
C THR A 247 -18.37 -3.34 24.78
N SER A 248 -19.33 -3.50 23.87
CA SER A 248 -20.13 -2.40 23.33
C SER A 248 -20.82 -1.57 24.43
N GLU A 249 -21.16 -2.19 25.55
CA GLU A 249 -21.84 -1.52 26.67
C GLU A 249 -20.87 -0.75 27.59
N ASN A 250 -19.59 -1.13 27.66
CA ASN A 250 -18.68 -0.63 28.68
C ASN A 250 -17.34 -0.08 28.16
N TYR A 251 -17.10 -0.05 26.84
CA TYR A 251 -15.79 0.29 26.29
C TYR A 251 -15.23 1.59 26.84
N ASN A 252 -16.04 2.65 26.90
CA ASN A 252 -15.61 3.96 27.35
C ASN A 252 -15.10 3.93 28.80
N GLN A 253 -15.95 3.44 29.72
CA GLN A 253 -15.60 3.33 31.14
C GLN A 253 -14.38 2.43 31.38
N LEU A 254 -14.31 1.29 30.68
CA LEU A 254 -13.23 0.33 30.89
C LEU A 254 -11.91 0.83 30.29
N LEU A 255 -11.91 1.47 29.13
CA LEU A 255 -10.73 2.12 28.55
C LEU A 255 -10.16 3.18 29.50
N MET A 256 -11.01 4.08 30.03
CA MET A 256 -10.57 5.08 31.01
C MET A 256 -9.98 4.44 32.27
N SER A 257 -10.59 3.36 32.78
CA SER A 257 -10.05 2.62 33.93
C SER A 257 -8.71 1.91 33.64
N GLN A 258 -8.42 1.68 32.36
CA GLN A 258 -7.16 1.13 31.85
C GLN A 258 -6.22 2.24 31.35
N ASN A 259 -6.38 3.48 31.82
CA ASN A 259 -5.53 4.65 31.52
C ASN A 259 -5.49 5.07 30.04
N PHE A 260 -6.53 4.77 29.28
CA PHE A 260 -6.71 5.36 27.96
C PHE A 260 -7.37 6.74 28.09
N GLU A 261 -6.81 7.73 27.40
CA GLU A 261 -7.30 9.11 27.39
C GLU A 261 -7.99 9.40 26.05
N PRO A 262 -9.22 9.97 26.03
CA PRO A 262 -9.86 10.39 24.78
C PRO A 262 -9.08 11.55 24.14
N ILE A 263 -8.88 11.49 22.82
CA ILE A 263 -8.19 12.54 22.04
C ILE A 263 -9.14 13.40 21.20
N ASP A 264 -10.41 13.01 21.09
CA ASP A 264 -11.47 13.79 20.46
C ASP A 264 -12.66 14.02 21.39
N GLU A 265 -13.39 15.13 21.19
CA GLU A 265 -14.55 15.52 22.00
C GLU A 265 -15.69 14.48 21.97
N LYS A 266 -15.75 13.67 20.92
CA LYS A 266 -16.77 12.63 20.75
C LYS A 266 -16.35 11.28 21.34
N GLU A 267 -15.18 11.20 21.96
CA GLU A 267 -14.64 10.00 22.61
C GLU A 267 -14.68 8.78 21.67
N ARG A 268 -14.29 8.99 20.41
CA ARG A 268 -14.20 7.96 19.37
C ARG A 268 -12.77 7.43 19.20
N PHE A 269 -11.79 8.20 19.67
CA PHE A 269 -10.38 7.84 19.66
C PHE A 269 -9.82 7.99 21.06
N PHE A 270 -9.17 6.92 21.52
CA PHE A 270 -8.46 6.93 22.78
C PHE A 270 -7.01 6.56 22.58
N ILE A 271 -6.13 7.09 23.42
CA ILE A 271 -4.70 6.79 23.38
C ILE A 271 -4.17 6.45 24.77
N ARG A 272 -3.27 5.47 24.83
CA ARG A 272 -2.40 5.21 25.98
C ARG A 272 -0.97 5.10 25.50
N GLU A 273 -0.06 5.79 26.18
CA GLU A 273 1.36 5.77 25.87
C GLU A 273 2.11 4.97 26.93
N GLU A 274 3.00 4.08 26.50
CA GLU A 274 3.97 3.39 27.33
C GLU A 274 5.38 3.62 26.77
N LYS A 275 6.41 3.58 27.62
CA LYS A 275 7.80 3.75 27.21
C LYS A 275 8.67 2.58 27.66
N VAL A 276 9.51 2.08 26.76
CA VAL A 276 10.51 1.05 27.04
C VAL A 276 11.83 1.46 26.41
N GLY A 277 12.82 1.79 27.23
CA GLY A 277 14.10 2.33 26.77
C GLY A 277 13.91 3.63 25.98
N LYS A 278 14.43 3.67 24.75
CA LYS A 278 14.29 4.81 23.83
C LYS A 278 12.96 4.84 23.08
N ARG A 279 12.13 3.79 23.20
CA ARG A 279 10.92 3.62 22.39
C ARG A 279 9.67 3.98 23.17
N ARG A 280 8.75 4.60 22.46
CA ARG A 280 7.38 4.91 22.85
C ARG A 280 6.44 3.98 22.09
N TYR A 281 5.45 3.48 22.81
CA TYR A 281 4.40 2.60 22.32
C TYR A 281 3.08 3.33 22.52
N LEU A 282 2.47 3.76 21.43
CA LEU A 282 1.23 4.53 21.41
C LEU A 282 0.09 3.57 21.06
N PHE A 283 -0.59 3.06 22.08
CA PHE A 283 -1.78 2.23 21.91
C PHE A 283 -2.97 3.13 21.64
N SER A 284 -3.46 3.11 20.40
CA SER A 284 -4.67 3.81 19.99
C SER A 284 -5.84 2.84 19.93
N PHE A 285 -6.98 3.24 20.48
CA PHE A 285 -8.26 2.54 20.34
C PHE A 285 -9.23 3.40 19.53
N GLU A 286 -9.72 2.85 18.41
CA GLU A 286 -10.73 3.50 17.58
C GLU A 286 -12.08 2.78 17.69
N VAL A 287 -13.11 3.51 18.11
CA VAL A 287 -14.45 2.95 18.37
C VAL A 287 -15.11 2.40 17.10
N SER A 288 -14.98 3.08 15.97
CA SER A 288 -15.51 2.59 14.69
C SER A 288 -14.87 1.25 14.31
N ARG A 289 -13.54 1.17 14.42
CA ARG A 289 -12.75 -0.01 14.13
C ARG A 289 -13.08 -1.18 15.07
N PHE A 290 -13.35 -0.89 16.34
CA PHE A 290 -13.80 -1.87 17.32
C PHE A 290 -15.09 -2.58 16.87
N TYR A 291 -16.11 -1.82 16.48
CA TYR A 291 -17.36 -2.39 15.97
C TYR A 291 -17.16 -3.17 14.66
N GLU A 292 -16.35 -2.66 13.74
CA GLU A 292 -16.00 -3.38 12.49
C GLU A 292 -15.30 -4.72 12.77
N ASP A 293 -14.34 -4.76 13.70
CA ASP A 293 -13.61 -5.97 14.06
C ASP A 293 -14.58 -7.01 14.70
N ILE A 294 -15.51 -6.58 15.57
CA ILE A 294 -16.57 -7.43 16.14
C ILE A 294 -17.49 -7.99 15.05
N GLU A 295 -18.04 -7.12 14.19
CA GLU A 295 -18.96 -7.52 13.13
C GLU A 295 -18.28 -8.51 12.17
N SER A 296 -17.05 -8.19 11.75
CA SER A 296 -16.24 -9.04 10.88
C SER A 296 -15.99 -10.42 11.50
N ARG A 297 -15.62 -10.49 12.78
CA ARG A 297 -15.45 -11.77 13.50
C ARG A 297 -16.77 -12.55 13.58
N THR A 298 -17.85 -11.89 13.96
CA THR A 298 -19.19 -12.51 14.08
C THR A 298 -19.66 -13.09 12.74
N ASN A 299 -19.51 -12.34 11.65
CA ASN A 299 -19.84 -12.79 10.30
C ASN A 299 -18.98 -13.98 9.86
N ARG A 300 -17.67 -13.99 10.16
CA ARG A 300 -16.78 -15.12 9.87
C ARG A 300 -17.21 -16.38 10.62
N ILE A 301 -17.56 -16.27 11.91
CA ILE A 301 -18.05 -17.39 12.74
C ILE A 301 -19.37 -17.92 12.18
N LYS A 302 -20.35 -17.05 11.91
CA LYS A 302 -21.63 -17.43 11.31
C LYS A 302 -21.45 -18.20 10.00
N GLN A 303 -20.62 -17.67 9.09
CA GLN A 303 -20.31 -18.33 7.83
C GLN A 303 -19.61 -19.68 8.01
N ALA A 304 -18.82 -19.86 9.07
CA ALA A 304 -18.19 -21.15 9.37
C ALA A 304 -19.24 -22.17 9.82
N PHE A 305 -20.14 -21.81 10.73
CA PHE A 305 -21.23 -22.70 11.15
C PHE A 305 -22.16 -23.08 10.00
N THR A 306 -22.58 -22.12 9.17
CA THR A 306 -23.39 -22.41 7.96
C THR A 306 -22.66 -23.35 7.00
N TRP A 307 -21.34 -23.21 6.83
CA TRP A 307 -20.56 -24.14 6.01
C TRP A 307 -20.51 -25.54 6.63
N ILE A 308 -20.36 -25.64 7.96
CA ILE A 308 -20.31 -26.92 8.68
C ILE A 308 -21.65 -27.64 8.59
N GLU A 309 -22.77 -26.94 8.74
CA GLU A 309 -24.11 -27.49 8.55
C GLU A 309 -24.29 -28.06 7.14
N ALA A 310 -23.90 -27.30 6.10
CA ALA A 310 -23.99 -27.74 4.72
C ALA A 310 -23.07 -28.94 4.41
N GLU A 311 -21.84 -28.96 4.92
CA GLU A 311 -20.92 -30.09 4.75
C GLU A 311 -21.43 -31.32 5.52
N ASN A 312 -21.96 -31.17 6.73
CA ASN A 312 -22.58 -32.26 7.50
C ASN A 312 -23.79 -32.85 6.76
N ALA A 313 -24.66 -32.03 6.17
CA ALA A 313 -25.76 -32.52 5.32
C ALA A 313 -25.25 -33.32 4.11
N ASN A 314 -24.12 -32.90 3.52
CA ASN A 314 -23.47 -33.62 2.41
C ASN A 314 -22.83 -34.94 2.86
N LEU A 315 -22.27 -34.97 4.07
CA LEU A 315 -21.65 -36.14 4.67
C LEU A 315 -22.70 -37.17 5.11
N SER A 316 -23.83 -36.73 5.66
CA SER A 316 -24.94 -37.61 6.08
C SER A 316 -25.74 -38.18 4.90
N ALA A 317 -25.72 -37.51 3.74
CA ALA A 317 -26.33 -37.99 2.50
C ALA A 317 -25.35 -38.75 1.57
N ALA A 318 -24.16 -39.13 2.06
CA ALA A 318 -23.11 -39.71 1.24
C ALA A 318 -23.46 -41.09 0.68
N LYS A 319 -23.37 -41.26 -0.66
CA LYS A 319 -23.59 -42.56 -1.34
C LYS A 319 -22.36 -43.49 -1.37
N LYS A 320 -21.18 -42.97 -1.03
CA LYS A 320 -19.89 -43.67 -1.02
C LYS A 320 -19.12 -43.28 0.23
N SER A 321 -18.32 -44.21 0.75
CA SER A 321 -17.51 -43.96 1.94
C SER A 321 -16.56 -42.78 1.74
N ARG A 322 -16.41 -41.95 2.78
CA ARG A 322 -15.54 -40.79 2.77
C ARG A 322 -14.21 -41.11 3.45
N LYS A 323 -13.17 -40.34 3.13
CA LYS A 323 -11.87 -40.43 3.79
C LYS A 323 -11.76 -39.33 4.85
N LYS A 324 -11.35 -39.68 6.07
CA LYS A 324 -11.25 -38.75 7.19
C LYS A 324 -10.30 -37.61 6.88
N GLU A 325 -9.17 -37.92 6.25
CA GLU A 325 -8.09 -36.98 5.91
C GLU A 325 -8.60 -35.88 4.97
N THR A 326 -9.43 -36.25 3.99
CA THR A 326 -10.02 -35.29 3.05
C THR A 326 -10.99 -34.34 3.75
N THR A 327 -11.83 -34.85 4.65
CA THR A 327 -12.77 -34.04 5.44
C THR A 327 -12.01 -33.09 6.36
N VAL A 328 -11.00 -33.59 7.09
CA VAL A 328 -10.14 -32.78 7.96
C VAL A 328 -9.40 -31.69 7.17
N ARG A 329 -8.89 -32.01 5.97
CA ARG A 329 -8.24 -31.01 5.10
C ARG A 329 -9.20 -29.89 4.68
N LYS A 330 -10.45 -30.22 4.31
CA LYS A 330 -11.47 -29.22 3.98
C LYS A 330 -11.75 -28.30 5.16
N VAL A 331 -11.91 -28.87 6.36
CA VAL A 331 -12.12 -28.12 7.61
C VAL A 331 -10.95 -27.16 7.87
N HIS A 332 -9.71 -27.63 7.80
CA HIS A 332 -8.54 -26.76 8.00
C HIS A 332 -8.46 -25.64 6.96
N GLN A 333 -8.77 -25.92 5.70
CA GLN A 333 -8.79 -24.91 4.64
C GLN A 333 -9.89 -23.86 4.91
N MET A 334 -11.06 -24.30 5.32
CA MET A 334 -12.20 -23.45 5.68
C MET A 334 -11.84 -22.50 6.83
N LEU A 335 -11.28 -23.03 7.92
CA LEU A 335 -10.83 -22.26 9.09
C LEU A 335 -9.72 -21.27 8.74
N SER A 336 -8.76 -21.70 7.91
CA SER A 336 -7.63 -20.85 7.48
C SER A 336 -8.12 -19.65 6.69
N LYS A 337 -9.00 -19.88 5.70
CA LYS A 337 -9.55 -18.83 4.85
C LYS A 337 -10.34 -17.79 5.65
N ARG A 338 -10.97 -18.21 6.75
CA ARG A 338 -11.75 -17.34 7.64
C ARG A 338 -10.99 -16.82 8.85
N LYS A 339 -9.69 -17.14 9.01
CA LYS A 339 -8.87 -16.75 10.17
C LYS A 339 -9.53 -17.13 11.52
N LEU A 340 -10.05 -18.35 11.62
CA LEU A 340 -10.76 -18.87 12.81
C LEU A 340 -10.03 -20.02 13.53
N LYS A 341 -8.85 -20.43 13.03
CA LYS A 341 -8.09 -21.57 13.57
C LYS A 341 -7.80 -21.44 15.06
N SER A 342 -7.57 -20.22 15.54
CA SER A 342 -7.19 -19.97 16.93
C SER A 342 -8.36 -19.97 17.90
N ILE A 343 -9.62 -19.91 17.44
CA ILE A 343 -10.80 -19.75 18.32
C ILE A 343 -11.88 -20.80 18.12
N MET A 344 -11.75 -21.70 17.16
CA MET A 344 -12.73 -22.78 16.96
C MET A 344 -12.13 -24.15 17.26
N ASN A 345 -12.77 -24.87 18.18
CA ASN A 345 -12.48 -26.27 18.43
C ASN A 345 -13.36 -27.11 17.50
N ILE A 346 -12.73 -27.97 16.69
CA ILE A 346 -13.45 -28.84 15.74
C ILE A 346 -13.08 -30.29 15.99
N SER A 347 -14.09 -31.16 16.06
CA SER A 347 -13.93 -32.60 16.04
C SER A 347 -14.62 -33.21 14.82
N VAL A 348 -14.01 -34.28 14.27
CA VAL A 348 -14.56 -35.05 13.15
C VAL A 348 -14.76 -36.48 13.62
N THR A 349 -16.01 -36.84 13.90
CA THR A 349 -16.39 -38.16 14.44
C THR A 349 -16.93 -39.06 13.32
N PRO A 350 -16.63 -40.37 13.33
CA PRO A 350 -17.16 -41.30 12.33
C PRO A 350 -18.67 -41.50 12.52
N ILE A 351 -19.39 -41.66 11.40
CA ILE A 351 -20.80 -42.07 11.37
C ILE A 351 -20.99 -43.19 10.34
N GLU A 352 -22.00 -44.02 10.55
CA GLU A 352 -22.39 -45.08 9.62
C GLU A 352 -23.75 -44.77 9.00
N LEU A 353 -23.85 -44.96 7.69
CA LEU A 353 -25.06 -44.71 6.91
C LEU A 353 -25.49 -46.01 6.23
N GLU A 354 -26.74 -46.41 6.47
CA GLU A 354 -27.33 -47.56 5.79
C GLU A 354 -27.99 -47.13 4.47
N ILE A 355 -27.50 -47.67 3.36
CA ILE A 355 -28.07 -47.40 2.03
C ILE A 355 -28.80 -48.66 1.55
N PRO A 356 -30.12 -48.60 1.28
CA PRO A 356 -30.86 -49.73 0.76
C PRO A 356 -30.36 -50.09 -0.65
N LYS A 357 -30.08 -51.38 -0.87
CA LYS A 357 -29.80 -51.92 -2.21
C LYS A 357 -31.04 -52.60 -2.80
N LYS A 358 -31.06 -52.75 -4.13
CA LYS A 358 -32.12 -53.46 -4.87
C LYS A 358 -32.20 -54.97 -4.55
N ASP A 359 -31.18 -55.55 -3.93
CA ASP A 359 -31.06 -56.96 -3.55
C ASP A 359 -31.46 -57.24 -2.08
N GLY A 360 -31.91 -56.22 -1.33
CA GLY A 360 -32.43 -56.36 0.03
C GLY A 360 -31.39 -56.31 1.15
N GLN A 361 -30.09 -56.35 0.86
CA GLN A 361 -29.05 -56.17 1.89
C GLN A 361 -28.56 -54.71 1.95
N PRO A 362 -28.64 -54.03 3.12
CA PRO A 362 -28.18 -52.65 3.25
C PRO A 362 -26.67 -52.56 3.07
N ARG A 363 -26.22 -51.57 2.29
CA ARG A 363 -24.81 -51.22 2.16
C ARG A 363 -24.46 -50.22 3.26
N ILE A 364 -23.52 -50.57 4.13
CA ILE A 364 -22.94 -49.62 5.09
C ILE A 364 -21.98 -48.68 4.36
N VAL A 365 -22.17 -47.39 4.57
CA VAL A 365 -21.28 -46.32 4.12
C VAL A 365 -20.72 -45.59 5.33
N HIS A 366 -19.39 -45.62 5.49
CA HIS A 366 -18.71 -44.87 6.54
C HIS A 366 -18.52 -43.42 6.09
N SER A 367 -19.03 -42.49 6.90
CA SER A 367 -18.92 -41.05 6.70
C SER A 367 -18.48 -40.38 8.00
N PHE A 368 -18.61 -39.07 8.11
CA PHE A 368 -18.22 -38.32 9.30
C PHE A 368 -19.23 -37.24 9.67
N GLN A 369 -19.28 -36.87 10.94
CA GLN A 369 -19.95 -35.70 11.47
C GLN A 369 -18.88 -34.71 11.95
N ILE A 370 -19.02 -33.45 11.55
CA ILE A 370 -18.17 -32.35 12.00
C ILE A 370 -18.90 -31.66 13.15
N ASN A 371 -18.31 -31.65 14.34
CA ASN A 371 -18.80 -30.86 15.47
C ASN A 371 -17.85 -29.68 15.69
N ALA A 372 -18.41 -28.51 15.97
CA ALA A 372 -17.64 -27.30 16.18
C ALA A 372 -18.22 -26.49 17.33
N GLU A 373 -17.33 -25.89 18.10
CA GLU A 373 -17.64 -24.96 19.17
C GLU A 373 -16.64 -23.79 19.11
N VAL A 374 -17.09 -22.63 19.57
CA VAL A 374 -16.19 -21.48 19.77
C VAL A 374 -15.56 -21.62 21.15
N ASP A 375 -14.24 -21.52 21.20
CA ASP A 375 -13.47 -21.48 22.42
C ASP A 375 -13.63 -20.09 23.05
N ALA A 376 -14.47 -19.99 24.08
CA ALA A 376 -14.86 -18.72 24.70
C ALA A 376 -13.67 -17.97 25.31
N GLU A 377 -12.69 -18.68 25.88
CA GLU A 377 -11.49 -18.07 26.45
C GLU A 377 -10.61 -17.47 25.35
N LYS A 378 -10.36 -18.23 24.28
CA LYS A 378 -9.55 -17.73 23.16
C LYS A 378 -10.24 -16.63 22.37
N GLU A 379 -11.57 -16.65 22.31
CA GLU A 379 -12.34 -15.54 21.74
C GLU A 379 -12.19 -14.28 22.59
N MET A 380 -12.33 -14.38 23.92
CA MET A 380 -12.14 -13.25 24.83
C MET A 380 -10.73 -12.66 24.73
N GLU A 381 -9.69 -13.48 24.63
CA GLU A 381 -8.31 -13.02 24.41
C GLU A 381 -8.13 -12.32 23.05
N MET A 382 -8.86 -12.77 22.01
CA MET A 382 -8.86 -12.07 20.72
C MET A 382 -9.56 -10.71 20.81
N GLN A 383 -10.64 -10.59 21.60
CA GLN A 383 -11.41 -9.35 21.77
C GLN A 383 -10.61 -8.22 22.40
N LYS A 384 -9.58 -8.51 23.22
CA LYS A 384 -8.64 -7.49 23.72
C LYS A 384 -7.99 -6.68 22.59
N ARG A 385 -7.91 -7.23 21.38
CA ARG A 385 -7.26 -6.60 20.21
C ARG A 385 -8.25 -5.86 19.30
N ASP A 386 -9.56 -6.00 19.54
CA ASP A 386 -10.58 -5.39 18.69
C ASP A 386 -10.48 -3.85 18.83
N GLY A 387 -10.38 -3.13 17.71
CA GLY A 387 -10.24 -1.67 17.70
C GLY A 387 -8.88 -1.11 18.10
N LEU A 388 -7.93 -1.97 18.53
CA LEU A 388 -6.62 -1.55 19.00
C LEU A 388 -5.56 -1.57 17.89
N THR A 389 -4.77 -0.50 17.84
CA THR A 389 -3.52 -0.40 17.06
C THR A 389 -2.42 0.12 17.97
N CYS A 390 -1.21 -0.42 17.87
CA CYS A 390 -0.05 0.13 18.56
C CYS A 390 0.87 0.77 17.53
N PHE A 391 1.16 2.05 17.69
CA PHE A 391 2.25 2.71 16.97
C PHE A 391 3.52 2.66 17.81
N ILE A 392 4.66 2.60 17.14
CA ILE A 392 5.99 2.57 17.74
C ILE A 392 6.83 3.71 17.18
N THR A 393 7.49 4.43 18.07
CA THR A 393 8.34 5.58 17.71
C THR A 393 9.45 5.75 18.74
N ASN A 394 10.62 6.24 18.34
CA ASN A 394 11.66 6.74 19.25
C ASN A 394 11.67 8.27 19.37
N ASP A 395 10.73 8.96 18.70
CA ASP A 395 10.66 10.41 18.69
C ASP A 395 10.03 10.92 19.98
N THR A 396 10.79 11.70 20.77
CA THR A 396 10.29 12.28 22.02
C THR A 396 9.57 13.61 21.84
N SER A 397 9.68 14.24 20.66
CA SER A 397 9.05 15.52 20.36
C SER A 397 7.58 15.38 19.94
N LEU A 398 7.21 14.22 19.40
CA LEU A 398 5.84 13.96 18.97
C LEU A 398 4.85 14.03 20.15
N SER A 399 3.89 14.95 20.01
CA SER A 399 2.69 15.03 20.82
C SER A 399 1.92 13.70 20.83
N LYS A 400 1.20 13.41 21.92
CA LYS A 400 0.22 12.29 21.96
C LYS A 400 -0.99 12.53 21.06
N LYS A 401 -1.34 13.81 20.86
CA LYS A 401 -2.47 14.28 20.06
C LYS A 401 -2.06 14.58 18.64
#